data_AF-A0A2D5Y929-F1
#
_entry.id   AF-A0A2D5Y929-F1
#
_cell.length_a   1.000
_cell.length_b   1.000
_cell.length_c   1.000
_cell.angle_alpha   90.00
_cell.angle_beta   90.00
_cell.angle_gamma   90.00
#
_symmetry.space_group_name_H-M   'P 1'
#
loop_
_entity.id
_entity.type
_entity.pdbx_description
1 polymer ?
#
loop_
_entity_poly.entity_id
_entity_poly.type
_entity_poly.pdbx_seq_one_letter_code
_entity_poly.pdbx_strand_id
1 'polypeptide(L)'
;MKKNILLFSIPIIVVILLLGLSFNKISEIDSKRNDIINIEKELNFVSSELEIEKLFSNDLNLANDELKIWIDRGNLQSKFWSEFINKDLNIAYNHSPRSSSSINTEINKLLSYLSRTFDGRNVKLGNSQPSELFFSTQDLTKEKKYGFGFSAYDGFWPSFNKSEANIILIQANIVKEICEFLLDSFDLGESFTLLSIKREAAGSEDKKHIGDSHYVNTNQTTYLRDGKLVASHVFEISFTGKTRNCRTFINQLRAPYSLRSLRVMREEKTDTENQSDSVNNEEAGESGILPIVRDISSKFTLEIEYVYKSESSLHNRVSKILPVGSDTEKVEEILKQFN
;
A
#
# COMPACT_ATOMS: atom_id res chain seq x y z
N MET A 1 -111.84 38.39 -26.56
CA MET A 1 -110.76 37.44 -26.93
C MET A 1 -109.34 37.90 -26.60
N LYS A 2 -108.97 39.19 -26.70
CA LYS A 2 -107.57 39.65 -26.42
C LYS A 2 -107.10 39.55 -24.95
N LYS A 3 -107.99 39.59 -23.94
CA LYS A 3 -107.62 39.52 -22.51
C LYS A 3 -107.22 38.11 -22.02
N ASN A 4 -107.80 37.04 -22.58
CA ASN A 4 -107.48 35.66 -22.15
C ASN A 4 -106.13 35.17 -22.70
N ILE A 5 -105.69 35.68 -23.85
CA ILE A 5 -104.37 35.40 -24.42
C ILE A 5 -103.26 35.98 -23.53
N LEU A 6 -103.50 37.14 -22.93
CA LEU A 6 -102.56 37.83 -22.03
C LEU A 6 -102.41 37.12 -20.67
N LEU A 7 -103.49 36.48 -20.18
CA LEU A 7 -103.46 35.71 -18.93
C LEU A 7 -102.69 34.38 -19.08
N PHE A 8 -102.72 33.77 -20.27
CA PHE A 8 -101.97 32.54 -20.57
C PHE A 8 -100.53 32.78 -21.06
N SER A 9 -100.22 33.96 -21.63
CA SER A 9 -98.87 34.25 -22.16
C SER A 9 -97.85 34.61 -21.08
N ILE A 10 -98.27 35.29 -20.00
CA ILE A 10 -97.39 35.68 -18.88
C ILE A 10 -96.71 34.47 -18.20
N PRO A 11 -97.43 33.41 -17.77
CA PRO A 11 -96.79 32.26 -17.15
C PRO A 11 -95.85 31.51 -18.10
N ILE A 12 -96.15 31.47 -19.41
CA ILE A 12 -95.28 30.86 -20.43
C ILE A 12 -93.97 31.65 -20.57
N ILE A 13 -94.04 32.98 -20.60
CA ILE A 13 -92.85 33.85 -20.64
C ILE A 13 -92.00 33.66 -19.38
N VAL A 14 -92.62 33.59 -18.21
CA VAL A 14 -91.91 33.35 -16.94
C VAL A 14 -91.22 31.98 -16.95
N VAL A 15 -91.86 30.93 -17.47
CA VAL A 15 -91.25 29.60 -17.59
C VAL A 15 -90.08 29.60 -18.58
N ILE A 16 -90.19 30.27 -19.72
CA ILE A 16 -89.08 30.40 -20.68
C ILE A 16 -87.90 31.16 -20.06
N LEU A 17 -88.19 32.21 -19.28
CA LEU A 17 -87.18 33.03 -18.61
C LEU A 17 -86.49 32.24 -17.48
N LEU A 18 -87.25 31.45 -16.70
CA LEU A 18 -86.71 30.53 -15.71
C LEU A 18 -85.89 29.39 -16.34
N LEU A 19 -86.33 28.84 -17.47
CA LEU A 19 -85.57 27.84 -18.23
C LEU A 19 -84.26 28.44 -18.75
N GLY A 20 -84.29 29.64 -19.32
CA GLY A 20 -83.09 30.36 -19.76
C GLY A 20 -82.10 30.62 -18.62
N LEU A 21 -82.60 31.02 -17.45
CA LEU A 21 -81.78 31.17 -16.25
C LEU A 21 -81.21 29.82 -15.75
N SER A 22 -82.01 28.75 -15.82
CA SER A 22 -81.57 27.41 -15.41
C SER A 22 -80.47 26.86 -16.31
N PHE A 23 -80.58 27.03 -17.64
CA PHE A 23 -79.53 26.64 -18.58
C PHE A 23 -78.24 27.44 -18.38
N ASN A 24 -78.35 28.75 -18.15
CA ASN A 24 -77.19 29.59 -17.88
C ASN A 24 -76.48 29.17 -16.58
N LYS A 25 -77.27 28.84 -15.54
CA LYS A 25 -76.73 28.32 -14.27
C LYS A 25 -76.12 26.93 -14.42
N ILE A 26 -76.67 26.04 -15.24
CA ILE A 26 -76.09 24.72 -15.54
C ILE A 26 -74.74 24.88 -16.24
N SER A 27 -74.65 25.77 -17.25
CA SER A 27 -73.39 26.05 -17.94
C SER A 27 -72.33 26.64 -17.00
N GLU A 28 -72.74 27.51 -16.07
CA GLU A 28 -71.85 28.07 -15.05
C GLU A 28 -71.38 26.98 -14.06
N ILE A 29 -72.28 26.08 -13.64
CA ILE A 29 -71.97 24.93 -12.78
C ILE A 29 -71.00 23.98 -13.47
N ASP A 30 -71.21 23.65 -14.74
CA ASP A 30 -70.33 22.76 -15.51
C ASP A 30 -68.94 23.38 -15.71
N SER A 31 -68.87 24.69 -15.97
CA SER A 31 -67.60 25.42 -16.02
C SER A 31 -66.87 25.33 -14.68
N LYS A 32 -67.56 25.60 -13.57
CA LYS A 32 -66.95 25.53 -12.23
C LYS A 32 -66.53 24.11 -11.84
N ARG A 33 -67.28 23.10 -12.29
CA ARG A 33 -66.91 21.70 -12.10
C ARG A 33 -65.63 21.34 -12.85
N ASN A 34 -65.46 21.83 -14.07
CA ASN A 34 -64.23 21.66 -14.84
C ASN A 34 -63.05 22.39 -14.18
N ASP A 35 -63.27 23.60 -13.65
CA ASP A 35 -62.26 24.33 -12.88
C ASP A 35 -61.79 23.49 -11.68
N ILE A 36 -62.72 22.90 -10.92
CA ILE A 36 -62.41 22.04 -9.76
C ILE A 36 -61.59 20.82 -10.19
N ILE A 37 -61.98 20.13 -11.28
CA ILE A 37 -61.24 18.96 -11.79
C ILE A 37 -59.82 19.33 -12.21
N ASN A 38 -59.63 20.50 -12.83
CA ASN A 38 -58.31 20.97 -13.23
C ASN A 38 -57.45 21.32 -12.01
N ILE A 39 -58.01 22.00 -11.01
CA ILE A 39 -57.32 22.30 -9.75
C ILE A 39 -56.93 21.01 -9.03
N GLU A 40 -57.79 19.99 -9.00
CA GLU A 40 -57.49 18.70 -8.38
C GLU A 40 -56.33 17.98 -9.08
N LYS A 41 -56.26 18.06 -10.42
CA LYS A 41 -55.11 17.54 -11.19
C LYS A 41 -53.82 18.29 -10.89
N GLU A 42 -53.86 19.62 -10.85
CA GLU A 42 -52.69 20.44 -10.49
C GLU A 42 -52.21 20.14 -9.07
N LEU A 43 -53.14 20.00 -8.12
CA LEU A 43 -52.81 19.67 -6.73
C LEU A 43 -52.15 18.30 -6.62
N ASN A 44 -52.65 17.29 -7.34
CA ASN A 44 -52.02 15.97 -7.38
C ASN A 44 -50.63 16.01 -8.02
N PHE A 45 -50.44 16.81 -9.08
CA PHE A 45 -49.14 17.01 -9.71
C PHE A 45 -48.13 17.66 -8.73
N VAL A 46 -48.51 18.76 -8.09
CA VAL A 46 -47.66 19.46 -7.09
C VAL A 46 -47.36 18.56 -5.90
N SER A 47 -48.32 17.77 -5.43
CA SER A 47 -48.11 16.81 -4.34
C SER A 47 -47.06 15.74 -4.73
N SER A 48 -47.13 15.22 -5.96
CA SER A 48 -46.14 14.26 -6.46
C SER A 48 -44.76 14.89 -6.60
N GLU A 49 -44.67 16.15 -7.06
CA GLU A 49 -43.40 16.87 -7.19
C GLU A 49 -42.76 17.11 -5.81
N LEU A 50 -43.55 17.47 -4.81
CA LEU A 50 -43.11 17.63 -3.43
C LEU A 50 -42.58 16.31 -2.82
N GLU A 51 -43.21 15.18 -3.13
CA GLU A 51 -42.71 13.86 -2.68
C GLU A 51 -41.34 13.55 -3.30
N ILE A 52 -41.18 13.84 -4.60
CA ILE A 52 -39.90 13.68 -5.30
C ILE A 52 -38.82 14.60 -4.68
N GLU A 53 -39.15 15.86 -4.39
CA GLU A 53 -38.23 16.80 -3.73
C GLU A 53 -37.80 16.31 -2.34
N LYS A 54 -38.72 15.74 -1.57
CA LYS A 54 -38.41 15.14 -0.26
C LYS A 54 -37.47 13.94 -0.39
N LEU A 55 -37.65 13.10 -1.40
CA LEU A 55 -36.74 11.99 -1.67
C LEU A 55 -35.34 12.49 -1.99
N PHE A 56 -35.20 13.47 -2.89
CA PHE A 56 -33.90 14.07 -3.20
C PHE A 56 -33.25 14.74 -1.99
N SER A 57 -34.03 15.42 -1.14
CA SER A 57 -33.53 16.02 0.09
C SER A 57 -33.01 14.97 1.07
N ASN A 58 -33.70 13.83 1.18
CA ASN A 58 -33.26 12.72 2.02
C ASN A 58 -31.97 12.08 1.48
N ASP A 59 -31.90 11.82 0.17
CA ASP A 59 -30.70 11.27 -0.48
C ASP A 59 -29.50 12.21 -0.34
N LEU A 60 -29.72 13.51 -0.45
CA LEU A 60 -28.68 14.52 -0.24
C LEU A 60 -28.18 14.53 1.22
N ASN A 61 -29.08 14.41 2.19
CA ASN A 61 -28.69 14.31 3.59
C ASN A 61 -27.87 13.04 3.87
N LEU A 62 -28.29 11.89 3.33
CA LEU A 62 -27.52 10.64 3.44
C LEU A 62 -26.14 10.78 2.79
N ALA A 63 -26.05 11.36 1.60
CA ALA A 63 -24.78 11.59 0.91
C ALA A 63 -23.85 12.51 1.72
N ASN A 64 -24.39 13.54 2.38
CA ASN A 64 -23.62 14.44 3.24
C ASN A 64 -23.09 13.72 4.50
N ASP A 65 -23.92 12.88 5.13
CA ASP A 65 -23.51 12.09 6.30
C ASP A 65 -22.42 11.09 5.94
N GLU A 66 -22.56 10.40 4.80
CA GLU A 66 -21.52 9.51 4.27
C GLU A 66 -20.24 10.27 3.98
N LEU A 67 -20.33 11.42 3.31
CA LEU A 67 -19.17 12.27 2.99
C LEU A 67 -18.40 12.64 4.25
N LYS A 68 -19.10 13.02 5.33
CA LYS A 68 -18.47 13.33 6.61
C LYS A 68 -17.69 12.15 7.18
N ILE A 69 -18.28 10.95 7.16
CA ILE A 69 -17.59 9.72 7.60
C ILE A 69 -16.35 9.44 6.74
N TRP A 70 -16.43 9.65 5.42
CA TRP A 70 -15.31 9.45 4.51
C TRP A 70 -14.19 10.46 4.75
N ILE A 71 -14.52 11.71 5.07
CA ILE A 71 -13.54 12.76 5.42
C ILE A 71 -12.82 12.37 6.71
N ASP A 72 -13.54 11.99 7.76
CA ASP A 72 -12.94 11.59 9.04
C ASP A 72 -11.99 10.39 8.86
N ARG A 73 -12.41 9.38 8.10
CA ARG A 73 -11.56 8.23 7.74
C ARG A 73 -10.35 8.65 6.92
N GLY A 74 -10.52 9.55 5.95
CA GLY A 74 -9.44 10.09 5.13
C GLY A 74 -8.40 10.84 5.95
N ASN A 75 -8.83 11.65 6.91
CA ASN A 75 -7.96 12.40 7.82
C ASN A 75 -7.16 11.46 8.73
N LEU A 76 -7.81 10.45 9.32
CA LEU A 76 -7.15 9.43 10.12
C LEU A 76 -6.11 8.65 9.30
N GLN A 77 -6.45 8.28 8.07
CA GLN A 77 -5.52 7.58 7.18
C GLN A 77 -4.34 8.47 6.76
N SER A 78 -4.58 9.75 6.49
CA SER A 78 -3.52 10.70 6.14
C SER A 78 -2.56 10.92 7.31
N LYS A 79 -3.09 11.04 8.53
CA LYS A 79 -2.30 11.12 9.77
C LYS A 79 -1.49 9.84 10.01
N PHE A 80 -2.10 8.67 9.83
CA PHE A 80 -1.38 7.40 9.93
C PHE A 80 -0.19 7.35 8.95
N TRP A 81 -0.39 7.71 7.68
CA TRP A 81 0.69 7.68 6.69
C TRP A 81 1.76 8.75 6.93
N SER A 82 1.39 9.93 7.43
CA SER A 82 2.37 10.96 7.75
C SER A 82 3.27 10.54 8.91
N GLU A 83 2.69 9.92 9.95
CA GLU A 83 3.41 9.33 11.07
C GLU A 83 4.26 8.11 10.64
N PHE A 84 3.70 7.24 9.80
CA PHE A 84 4.40 6.04 9.32
C PHE A 84 5.57 6.39 8.38
N ILE A 85 5.39 7.33 7.46
CA ILE A 85 6.48 7.76 6.58
C ILE A 85 7.60 8.42 7.37
N ASN A 86 7.24 9.14 8.44
CA ASN A 86 8.16 9.88 9.30
C ASN A 86 9.19 10.68 8.49
N LYS A 87 8.74 11.79 7.88
CA LYS A 87 9.55 12.58 6.94
C LYS A 87 10.92 12.97 7.48
N ASP A 88 11.04 13.20 8.79
CA ASP A 88 12.28 13.62 9.43
C ASP A 88 13.33 12.50 9.45
N LEU A 89 12.92 11.24 9.57
CA LEU A 89 13.82 10.08 9.56
C LEU A 89 13.87 9.36 8.21
N ASN A 90 13.00 9.72 7.26
CA ASN A 90 12.91 9.03 5.98
C ASN A 90 14.09 9.36 5.05
N ILE A 91 14.97 8.38 4.85
CA ILE A 91 16.15 8.45 3.96
C ILE A 91 15.78 8.95 2.56
N ALA A 92 14.70 8.44 1.97
CA ALA A 92 14.29 8.81 0.63
C ALA A 92 13.71 10.23 0.54
N TYR A 93 13.03 10.70 1.60
CA TYR A 93 12.48 12.06 1.65
C TYR A 93 13.58 13.12 1.82
N ASN A 94 14.59 12.82 2.65
CA ASN A 94 15.70 13.70 2.95
C ASN A 94 16.86 13.60 1.93
N HIS A 95 16.69 12.78 0.90
CA HIS A 95 17.73 12.54 -0.11
C HIS A 95 17.96 13.77 -0.99
N SER A 96 19.22 14.20 -1.05
CA SER A 96 19.66 15.27 -1.95
C SER A 96 20.23 14.69 -3.25
N PRO A 97 19.71 15.04 -4.44
CA PRO A 97 20.17 14.47 -5.70
C PRO A 97 21.66 14.73 -5.98
N ARG A 98 22.41 13.67 -6.31
CA ARG A 98 23.85 13.72 -6.63
C ARG A 98 24.12 13.29 -8.08
N SER A 99 25.35 13.51 -8.54
CA SER A 99 25.83 13.00 -9.83
C SER A 99 26.14 11.50 -9.76
N SER A 100 26.02 10.80 -10.89
CA SER A 100 26.28 9.35 -10.98
C SER A 100 27.70 8.99 -10.52
N SER A 101 28.71 9.80 -10.86
CA SER A 101 30.10 9.60 -10.42
C SER A 101 30.30 9.78 -8.91
N SER A 102 29.64 10.77 -8.31
CA SER A 102 29.65 10.96 -6.85
C SER A 102 29.00 9.77 -6.15
N ILE A 103 27.90 9.25 -6.70
CA ILE A 103 27.19 8.10 -6.16
C ILE A 103 28.07 6.84 -6.19
N ASN A 104 28.75 6.56 -7.30
CA ASN A 104 29.70 5.45 -7.37
C ASN A 104 30.74 5.50 -6.24
N THR A 105 31.27 6.69 -5.97
CA THR A 105 32.25 6.89 -4.89
C THR A 105 31.64 6.59 -3.52
N GLU A 106 30.40 7.02 -3.27
CA GLU A 106 29.69 6.77 -2.02
C GLU A 106 29.34 5.29 -1.84
N ILE A 107 28.93 4.58 -2.89
CA ILE A 107 28.68 3.13 -2.84
C ILE A 107 29.96 2.37 -2.47
N ASN A 108 31.10 2.69 -3.09
CA ASN A 108 32.37 2.03 -2.76
C ASN A 108 32.83 2.29 -1.32
N LYS A 109 32.62 3.52 -0.82
CA LYS A 109 32.86 3.85 0.59
C LYS A 109 31.94 3.06 1.52
N LEU A 110 30.66 2.96 1.18
CA LEU A 110 29.67 2.20 1.95
C LEU A 110 30.05 0.72 2.03
N LEU A 111 30.39 0.09 0.90
CA LEU A 111 30.81 -1.31 0.86
C LEU A 111 32.04 -1.52 1.75
N SER A 112 33.03 -0.64 1.64
CA SER A 112 34.24 -0.70 2.47
C SER A 112 33.94 -0.53 3.97
N TYR A 113 33.00 0.36 4.31
CA TYR A 113 32.54 0.57 5.68
C TYR A 113 31.85 -0.68 6.22
N LEU A 114 30.85 -1.20 5.50
CA LEU A 114 30.08 -2.37 5.93
C LEU A 114 30.97 -3.60 6.07
N SER A 115 31.87 -3.87 5.12
CA SER A 115 32.84 -4.97 5.26
C SER A 115 33.66 -4.84 6.54
N ARG A 116 34.25 -3.67 6.80
CA ARG A 116 35.05 -3.44 8.03
C ARG A 116 34.23 -3.60 9.31
N THR A 117 32.99 -3.10 9.31
CA THR A 117 32.12 -3.18 10.49
C THR A 117 31.71 -4.63 10.79
N PHE A 118 31.40 -5.42 9.75
CA PHE A 118 31.07 -6.83 9.90
C PHE A 118 32.31 -7.67 10.28
N ASP A 119 33.47 -7.39 9.68
CA ASP A 119 34.75 -8.02 10.03
C ASP A 119 35.10 -7.75 11.51
N GLY A 120 34.97 -6.48 11.94
CA GLY A 120 35.22 -6.08 13.33
C GLY A 120 34.28 -6.72 14.37
N ARG A 121 33.14 -7.25 13.92
CA ARG A 121 32.16 -7.98 14.76
C ARG A 121 32.25 -9.50 14.59
N ASN A 122 33.27 -10.01 13.88
CA ASN A 122 33.45 -11.44 13.58
C ASN A 122 32.24 -12.09 12.89
N VAL A 123 31.56 -11.34 12.02
CA VAL A 123 30.40 -11.83 11.26
C VAL A 123 30.87 -12.47 9.96
N LYS A 124 30.41 -13.68 9.68
CA LYS A 124 30.70 -14.36 8.40
C LYS A 124 29.81 -13.79 7.30
N LEU A 125 30.38 -13.51 6.14
CA LEU A 125 29.66 -12.93 5.00
C LEU A 125 29.54 -13.97 3.87
N GLY A 126 28.32 -14.20 3.39
CA GLY A 126 27.99 -15.14 2.33
C GLY A 126 27.96 -16.60 2.78
N ASN A 127 27.63 -17.48 1.83
CA ASN A 127 27.81 -18.91 2.00
C ASN A 127 29.23 -19.27 1.62
N SER A 128 30.08 -19.62 2.58
CA SER A 128 31.26 -20.44 2.30
C SER A 128 30.79 -21.86 1.96
N GLN A 129 30.30 -22.09 0.74
CA GLN A 129 30.36 -23.45 0.22
C GLN A 129 31.85 -23.75 -0.01
N PRO A 130 32.45 -24.74 0.65
CA PRO A 130 33.75 -25.22 0.21
C PRO A 130 33.54 -25.71 -1.22
N SER A 131 34.17 -25.04 -2.18
CA SER A 131 34.23 -25.51 -3.56
C SER A 131 34.74 -26.95 -3.51
N GLU A 132 33.92 -27.89 -3.95
CA GLU A 132 34.37 -29.26 -4.14
C GLU A 132 35.67 -29.23 -4.94
N LEU A 133 36.68 -29.93 -4.39
CA LEU A 133 38.00 -30.12 -4.97
C LEU A 133 37.88 -30.65 -6.40
N PHE A 134 37.88 -29.75 -7.37
CA PHE A 134 38.17 -30.09 -8.76
C PHE A 134 39.57 -29.59 -9.10
N PHE A 135 40.46 -30.54 -9.34
CA PHE A 135 41.75 -30.34 -9.97
C PHE A 135 41.56 -29.66 -11.33
N SER A 136 41.61 -28.33 -11.37
CA SER A 136 42.07 -27.61 -12.55
C SER A 136 42.77 -26.34 -12.11
N THR A 137 44.03 -26.23 -12.50
CA THR A 137 44.83 -25.01 -12.42
C THR A 137 44.26 -24.00 -13.41
N GLN A 138 43.31 -23.21 -12.97
CA GLN A 138 43.01 -21.90 -13.54
C GLN A 138 42.94 -20.91 -12.39
N ASP A 139 43.55 -19.75 -12.60
CA ASP A 139 43.79 -18.70 -11.62
C ASP A 139 42.69 -18.59 -10.57
N LEU A 140 43.12 -18.58 -9.30
CA LEU A 140 42.33 -18.17 -8.14
C LEU A 140 41.68 -16.82 -8.44
N THR A 141 40.50 -16.86 -9.05
CA THR A 141 39.67 -15.70 -9.29
C THR A 141 39.43 -15.06 -7.93
N LYS A 142 39.87 -13.81 -7.79
CA LYS A 142 39.68 -12.97 -6.59
C LYS A 142 38.37 -13.32 -5.91
N GLU A 143 38.44 -13.71 -4.63
CA GLU A 143 37.26 -13.88 -3.78
C GLU A 143 36.33 -12.67 -4.02
N LYS A 144 35.14 -12.93 -4.58
CA LYS A 144 34.13 -11.89 -4.76
C LYS A 144 33.78 -11.37 -3.37
N LYS A 145 34.17 -10.13 -3.08
CA LYS A 145 33.80 -9.46 -1.83
C LYS A 145 32.29 -9.45 -1.69
N TYR A 146 31.80 -9.72 -0.49
CA TYR A 146 30.38 -9.65 -0.20
C TYR A 146 29.88 -8.21 -0.39
N GLY A 147 28.95 -8.02 -1.33
CA GLY A 147 28.57 -6.68 -1.78
C GLY A 147 27.28 -6.12 -1.19
N PHE A 148 26.66 -6.76 -0.20
CA PHE A 148 25.45 -6.24 0.48
C PHE A 148 24.33 -5.79 -0.48
N GLY A 149 24.11 -6.52 -1.58
CA GLY A 149 23.12 -6.15 -2.62
C GLY A 149 23.65 -5.26 -3.76
N PHE A 150 24.93 -4.91 -3.73
CA PHE A 150 25.63 -4.05 -4.69
C PHE A 150 26.96 -4.65 -5.19
N SER A 151 27.13 -5.98 -5.06
CA SER A 151 28.37 -6.68 -5.47
C SER A 151 28.70 -6.51 -6.95
N ALA A 152 27.68 -6.37 -7.80
CA ALA A 152 27.85 -6.11 -9.21
C ALA A 152 28.57 -4.78 -9.52
N TYR A 153 28.66 -3.89 -8.53
CA TYR A 153 29.25 -2.56 -8.70
C TYR A 153 30.65 -2.41 -8.15
N ASP A 154 31.21 -3.46 -7.55
CA ASP A 154 32.61 -3.46 -7.10
C ASP A 154 33.54 -3.46 -8.32
N GLY A 155 34.16 -2.31 -8.58
CA GLY A 155 35.05 -2.11 -9.73
C GLY A 155 34.36 -1.92 -11.09
N PHE A 156 33.03 -1.89 -11.14
CA PHE A 156 32.27 -1.69 -12.38
C PHE A 156 31.02 -0.83 -12.15
N TRP A 157 30.97 0.38 -12.72
CA TRP A 157 29.82 1.27 -12.57
C TRP A 157 29.16 1.53 -13.93
N PRO A 158 27.97 0.96 -14.20
CA PRO A 158 27.23 1.22 -15.42
C PRO A 158 26.92 2.70 -15.63
N SER A 159 26.65 3.07 -16.88
CA SER A 159 26.25 4.43 -17.28
C SER A 159 24.80 4.72 -16.88
N PHE A 160 24.51 4.78 -15.58
CA PHE A 160 23.18 5.07 -15.07
C PHE A 160 22.73 6.50 -15.40
N ASN A 161 21.45 6.65 -15.70
CA ASN A 161 20.82 7.96 -15.71
C ASN A 161 20.80 8.55 -14.29
N LYS A 162 20.65 9.88 -14.19
CA LYS A 162 20.69 10.57 -12.90
C LYS A 162 19.61 10.08 -11.92
N SER A 163 18.40 9.79 -12.38
CA SER A 163 17.30 9.36 -11.52
C SER A 163 17.58 7.99 -10.91
N GLU A 164 17.96 7.04 -11.75
CA GLU A 164 18.27 5.65 -11.39
C GLU A 164 19.46 5.57 -10.44
N ALA A 165 20.55 6.31 -10.71
CA ALA A 165 21.68 6.38 -9.79
C ALA A 165 21.27 6.88 -8.39
N ASN A 166 20.37 7.87 -8.32
CA ASN A 166 19.90 8.40 -7.04
C ASN A 166 19.00 7.40 -6.28
N ILE A 167 18.19 6.61 -6.98
CA ILE A 167 17.42 5.52 -6.35
C ILE A 167 18.38 4.47 -5.80
N ILE A 168 19.44 4.10 -6.52
CA ILE A 168 20.49 3.19 -6.03
C ILE A 168 21.12 3.72 -4.74
N LEU A 169 21.42 5.02 -4.67
CA LEU A 169 21.98 5.63 -3.45
C LEU A 169 20.99 5.58 -2.27
N ILE A 170 19.71 5.85 -2.51
CA ILE A 170 18.66 5.71 -1.48
C ILE A 170 18.60 4.26 -0.97
N GLN A 171 18.54 3.28 -1.87
CA GLN A 171 18.55 1.86 -1.52
C GLN A 171 19.80 1.47 -0.73
N ALA A 172 20.97 2.01 -1.09
CA ALA A 172 22.22 1.73 -0.41
C ALA A 172 22.23 2.26 1.03
N ASN A 173 21.72 3.47 1.24
CA ASN A 173 21.57 4.03 2.58
C ASN A 173 20.55 3.24 3.42
N ILE A 174 19.47 2.76 2.82
CA ILE A 174 18.51 1.87 3.50
C ILE A 174 19.17 0.55 3.90
N VAL A 175 19.94 -0.07 3.01
CA VAL A 175 20.70 -1.29 3.31
C VAL A 175 21.72 -1.05 4.43
N LYS A 176 22.38 0.11 4.46
CA LYS A 176 23.28 0.47 5.55
C LYS A 176 22.57 0.42 6.91
N GLU A 177 21.44 1.10 7.02
CA GLU A 177 20.67 1.19 8.26
C GLU A 177 20.13 -0.18 8.68
N ILE A 178 19.61 -0.96 7.73
CA ILE A 178 19.21 -2.36 7.93
C ILE A 178 20.37 -3.20 8.50
N CYS A 179 21.58 -3.05 7.94
CA CYS A 179 22.75 -3.77 8.40
C CYS A 179 23.17 -3.36 9.82
N GLU A 180 23.06 -2.06 10.15
CA GLU A 180 23.31 -1.54 11.50
C GLU A 180 22.30 -2.13 12.50
N PHE A 181 21.01 -2.14 12.18
CA PHE A 181 19.99 -2.82 13.02
C PHE A 181 20.27 -4.30 13.21
N LEU A 182 20.74 -4.97 12.16
CA LEU A 182 21.08 -6.39 12.24
C LEU A 182 22.26 -6.60 13.20
N LEU A 183 23.33 -5.82 13.06
CA LEU A 183 24.50 -5.93 13.95
C LEU A 183 24.15 -5.64 15.41
N ASP A 184 23.32 -4.63 15.66
CA ASP A 184 22.89 -4.25 17.02
C ASP A 184 21.96 -5.29 17.66
N SER A 185 21.44 -6.24 16.86
CA SER A 185 20.62 -7.35 17.35
C SER A 185 21.42 -8.52 17.93
N PHE A 186 22.75 -8.49 17.84
CA PHE A 186 23.65 -9.51 18.36
C PHE A 186 24.53 -8.94 19.48
N ASP A 187 24.69 -9.71 20.55
CA ASP A 187 25.56 -9.33 21.66
C ASP A 187 27.03 -9.27 21.20
N LEU A 188 27.84 -8.46 21.90
CA LEU A 188 29.29 -8.40 21.67
C LEU A 188 29.93 -9.78 21.88
N GLY A 189 30.34 -10.42 20.78
CA GLY A 189 30.97 -11.75 20.78
C GLY A 189 30.11 -12.87 20.18
N GLU A 190 28.82 -12.64 19.89
CA GLU A 190 28.03 -13.61 19.12
C GLU A 190 28.34 -13.49 17.62
N SER A 191 28.93 -14.54 17.05
CA SER A 191 29.12 -14.63 15.61
C SER A 191 27.84 -15.11 14.92
N PHE A 192 27.55 -14.54 13.76
CA PHE A 192 26.51 -15.03 12.87
C PHE A 192 26.95 -14.97 11.42
N THR A 193 26.15 -15.52 10.51
CA THR A 193 26.40 -15.45 9.08
C THR A 193 25.33 -14.60 8.40
N LEU A 194 25.73 -13.53 7.74
CA LEU A 194 24.87 -12.81 6.80
C LEU A 194 24.96 -13.50 5.44
N LEU A 195 23.88 -14.15 5.01
CA LEU A 195 23.88 -15.02 3.84
C LEU A 195 23.67 -14.22 2.55
N SER A 196 22.67 -13.34 2.52
CA SER A 196 22.36 -12.54 1.34
C SER A 196 21.54 -11.31 1.69
N ILE A 197 21.76 -10.23 0.95
CA ILE A 197 20.85 -9.08 0.85
C ILE A 197 20.50 -8.93 -0.62
N LYS A 198 19.19 -8.99 -0.94
CA LYS A 198 18.66 -8.71 -2.27
C LYS A 198 17.79 -7.47 -2.24
N ARG A 199 17.79 -6.74 -3.34
CA ARG A 199 17.03 -5.50 -3.52
C ARG A 199 16.36 -5.47 -4.88
N GLU A 200 15.36 -4.65 -5.00
CA GLU A 200 14.73 -4.39 -6.29
C GLU A 200 15.61 -3.55 -7.20
N ALA A 201 15.48 -3.78 -8.50
CA ALA A 201 16.12 -2.95 -9.50
C ALA A 201 15.59 -1.51 -9.44
N ALA A 202 16.49 -0.54 -9.42
CA ALA A 202 16.20 0.89 -9.43
C ALA A 202 15.68 1.39 -10.78
N GLY A 203 16.05 0.70 -11.87
CA GLY A 203 15.67 1.03 -13.23
C GLY A 203 16.08 -0.05 -14.22
N SER A 204 15.96 0.28 -15.50
CA SER A 204 16.22 -0.68 -16.59
C SER A 204 17.69 -1.04 -16.74
N GLU A 205 18.61 -0.12 -16.41
CA GLU A 205 20.04 -0.37 -16.56
C GLU A 205 20.58 -1.16 -15.38
N ASP A 206 20.09 -0.87 -14.18
CA ASP A 206 20.36 -1.62 -12.96
C ASP A 206 19.86 -3.05 -13.11
N LYS A 207 18.64 -3.26 -13.61
CA LYS A 207 18.07 -4.59 -13.82
C LYS A 207 18.95 -5.53 -14.66
N LYS A 208 19.75 -4.99 -15.58
CA LYS A 208 20.68 -5.79 -16.42
C LYS A 208 21.94 -6.20 -15.67
N HIS A 209 22.36 -5.41 -14.68
CA HIS A 209 23.66 -5.53 -14.03
C HIS A 209 23.59 -6.04 -12.59
N ILE A 210 22.44 -5.93 -11.91
CA ILE A 210 22.25 -6.28 -10.49
C ILE A 210 22.62 -7.73 -10.12
N GLY A 211 22.59 -8.66 -11.09
CA GLY A 211 23.01 -10.05 -10.92
C GLY A 211 22.24 -10.79 -9.81
N ASP A 212 22.97 -11.56 -8.99
CA ASP A 212 22.41 -12.40 -7.91
C ASP A 212 21.78 -11.61 -6.75
N SER A 213 22.04 -10.30 -6.70
CA SER A 213 21.44 -9.38 -5.70
C SER A 213 20.03 -8.94 -6.06
N HIS A 214 19.50 -9.39 -7.21
CA HIS A 214 18.16 -9.00 -7.66
C HIS A 214 17.09 -9.70 -6.83
N TYR A 215 16.25 -8.91 -6.19
CA TYR A 215 15.01 -9.39 -5.61
C TYR A 215 13.95 -9.59 -6.70
N VAL A 216 13.38 -10.79 -6.77
CA VAL A 216 12.27 -11.12 -7.67
C VAL A 216 11.10 -11.57 -6.82
N ASN A 217 9.99 -10.84 -6.91
CA ASN A 217 8.77 -11.18 -6.18
C ASN A 217 8.21 -12.53 -6.69
N THR A 218 7.99 -13.47 -5.77
CA THR A 218 7.49 -14.81 -6.05
C THR A 218 5.95 -14.92 -6.02
N ASN A 219 5.23 -13.79 -6.05
CA ASN A 219 3.76 -13.67 -6.01
C ASN A 219 3.07 -14.19 -4.74
N GLN A 220 3.83 -14.61 -3.73
CA GLN A 220 3.28 -15.15 -2.47
C GLN A 220 3.04 -14.05 -1.41
N THR A 221 3.66 -12.89 -1.58
CA THR A 221 3.65 -11.80 -0.60
C THR A 221 2.92 -10.60 -1.19
N THR A 222 1.92 -10.08 -0.45
CA THR A 222 1.24 -8.82 -0.79
C THR A 222 1.95 -7.64 -0.14
N TYR A 223 2.26 -6.61 -0.92
CA TYR A 223 2.97 -5.40 -0.50
C TYR A 223 2.02 -4.21 -0.32
N LEU A 224 2.39 -3.20 0.47
CA LEU A 224 1.55 -2.00 0.64
C LEU A 224 1.39 -1.22 -0.66
N ARG A 225 2.44 -1.21 -1.49
CA ARG A 225 2.39 -0.56 -2.80
C ARG A 225 1.42 -1.22 -3.80
N ASP A 226 1.00 -2.47 -3.57
CA ASP A 226 0.08 -3.16 -4.49
C ASP A 226 -1.28 -2.46 -4.54
N GLY A 227 -1.66 -1.78 -3.44
CA GLY A 227 -2.82 -0.89 -3.39
C GLY A 227 -2.66 0.42 -4.17
N LYS A 228 -1.48 0.69 -4.76
CA LYS A 228 -1.12 1.90 -5.52
C LYS A 228 -1.18 3.23 -4.76
N LEU A 229 -1.51 3.19 -3.47
CA LEU A 229 -1.56 4.37 -2.61
C LEU A 229 -0.20 4.75 -2.05
N VAL A 230 0.76 3.82 -2.09
CA VAL A 230 2.05 3.93 -1.42
C VAL A 230 3.14 3.56 -2.42
N ALA A 231 4.27 4.27 -2.35
CA ALA A 231 5.49 3.90 -3.04
C ALA A 231 6.53 3.41 -2.03
N SER A 232 7.19 2.32 -2.39
CA SER A 232 8.09 1.59 -1.51
C SER A 232 9.19 0.84 -2.26
N HIS A 233 10.24 0.48 -1.53
CA HIS A 233 11.31 -0.41 -1.97
C HIS A 233 11.29 -1.71 -1.17
N VAL A 234 11.47 -2.84 -1.85
CA VAL A 234 11.51 -4.16 -1.20
C VAL A 234 12.94 -4.68 -1.11
N PHE A 235 13.25 -5.27 0.05
CA PHE A 235 14.52 -5.91 0.33
C PHE A 235 14.28 -7.31 0.91
N GLU A 236 15.06 -8.29 0.46
CA GLU A 236 15.12 -9.61 1.09
C GLU A 236 16.46 -9.76 1.81
N ILE A 237 16.41 -10.12 3.09
CA ILE A 237 17.60 -10.35 3.91
C ILE A 237 17.57 -11.76 4.42
N SER A 238 18.69 -12.46 4.30
CA SER A 238 18.87 -13.78 4.89
C SER A 238 20.09 -13.83 5.79
N PHE A 239 19.91 -14.31 7.02
CA PHE A 239 20.98 -14.47 7.99
C PHE A 239 20.74 -15.69 8.90
N THR A 240 21.79 -16.20 9.53
CA THR A 240 21.71 -17.24 10.56
C THR A 240 21.70 -16.62 11.94
N GLY A 241 21.04 -17.26 12.90
CA GLY A 241 21.10 -16.80 14.29
C GLY A 241 20.13 -17.52 15.21
N LYS A 242 20.02 -17.01 16.43
CA LYS A 242 19.01 -17.45 17.40
C LYS A 242 17.71 -16.69 17.19
N THR A 243 16.58 -17.28 17.57
CA THR A 243 15.26 -16.63 17.52
C THR A 243 15.23 -15.29 18.26
N ARG A 244 15.97 -15.17 19.38
CA ARG A 244 16.06 -13.92 20.15
C ARG A 244 16.65 -12.78 19.31
N ASN A 245 17.68 -13.05 18.50
CA ASN A 245 18.38 -12.05 17.69
C ASN A 245 17.47 -11.60 16.53
N CYS A 246 16.76 -12.55 15.89
CA CYS A 246 15.75 -12.23 14.88
C CYS A 246 14.61 -11.37 15.46
N ARG A 247 14.14 -11.69 16.67
CA ARG A 247 13.12 -10.87 17.35
C ARG A 247 13.61 -9.45 17.63
N THR A 248 14.85 -9.30 18.11
CA THR A 248 15.45 -7.99 18.34
C THR A 248 15.57 -7.20 17.04
N PHE A 249 16.00 -7.83 15.95
CA PHE A 249 16.09 -7.22 14.63
C PHE A 249 14.73 -6.70 14.14
N ILE A 250 13.69 -7.55 14.20
CA ILE A 250 12.33 -7.15 13.80
C ILE A 250 11.81 -5.99 14.64
N ASN A 251 12.13 -5.95 15.94
CA ASN A 251 11.73 -4.84 16.82
C ASN A 251 12.43 -3.51 16.49
N GLN A 252 13.60 -3.54 15.85
CA GLN A 252 14.31 -2.34 15.41
C GLN A 252 13.75 -1.77 14.09
N LEU A 253 13.10 -2.60 13.27
CA LEU A 253 12.42 -2.20 12.04
C LEU A 253 11.12 -1.41 12.35
N ARG A 254 11.28 -0.20 12.90
CA ARG A 254 10.20 0.77 13.12
C ARG A 254 9.87 1.50 11.82
N ALA A 255 8.78 2.25 11.83
CA ALA A 255 8.40 3.07 10.68
C ALA A 255 9.59 3.94 10.22
N PRO A 256 9.92 4.00 8.91
CA PRO A 256 9.09 3.63 7.75
C PRO A 256 9.24 2.18 7.23
N TYR A 257 9.84 1.29 8.01
CA TYR A 257 9.98 -0.12 7.65
C TYR A 257 8.72 -0.92 7.97
N SER A 258 8.39 -1.88 7.10
CA SER A 258 7.33 -2.86 7.32
C SER A 258 7.82 -4.25 6.97
N LEU A 259 7.77 -5.16 7.92
CA LEU A 259 7.98 -6.58 7.67
C LEU A 259 6.78 -7.16 6.90
N ARG A 260 7.06 -7.92 5.84
CA ARG A 260 6.03 -8.53 4.97
C ARG A 260 6.00 -10.04 5.04
N SER A 261 7.17 -10.66 5.06
CA SER A 261 7.30 -12.10 5.13
C SER A 261 8.47 -12.46 6.04
N LEU A 262 8.29 -13.51 6.84
CA LEU A 262 9.33 -14.12 7.65
C LEU A 262 9.30 -15.63 7.38
N ARG A 263 10.37 -16.14 6.79
CA ARG A 263 10.60 -17.57 6.60
C ARG A 263 11.70 -18.01 7.56
N VAL A 264 11.47 -19.11 8.25
CA VAL A 264 12.43 -19.69 9.21
C VAL A 264 12.70 -21.12 8.80
N MET A 265 13.97 -21.44 8.57
CA MET A 265 14.43 -22.79 8.28
C MET A 265 15.48 -23.19 9.31
N ARG A 266 15.39 -24.42 9.82
CA ARG A 266 16.47 -24.97 10.65
C ARG A 266 17.61 -25.41 9.74
N GLU A 267 18.83 -25.21 10.18
CA GLU A 267 19.97 -25.88 9.56
C GLU A 267 19.88 -27.35 9.97
N GLU A 268 19.46 -28.20 9.03
CA GLU A 268 19.61 -29.64 9.20
C GLU A 268 21.11 -29.92 9.16
N LYS A 269 21.68 -30.38 10.29
CA LYS A 269 22.98 -31.03 10.24
C LYS A 269 22.77 -32.28 9.40
N THR A 270 23.24 -32.28 8.16
CA THR A 270 23.53 -33.54 7.48
C THR A 270 24.59 -34.23 8.31
N ASP A 271 24.18 -35.19 9.11
CA ASP A 271 25.07 -36.19 9.70
C ASP A 271 25.61 -37.06 8.55
N THR A 272 26.50 -36.49 7.75
CA THR A 272 27.44 -37.27 6.93
C THR A 272 28.60 -37.69 7.83
N GLU A 273 28.27 -38.41 8.91
CA GLU A 273 29.23 -39.35 9.46
C GLU A 273 29.28 -40.51 8.48
N ASN A 274 30.43 -40.67 7.84
CA ASN A 274 30.83 -41.92 7.22
C ASN A 274 30.75 -43.03 8.28
N GLN A 275 29.60 -43.68 8.41
CA GLN A 275 29.52 -45.01 9.01
C GLN A 275 30.17 -45.97 8.03
N SER A 276 31.49 -46.06 8.13
CA SER A 276 32.20 -47.29 7.79
C SER A 276 31.59 -48.40 8.65
N ASP A 277 30.79 -49.27 8.02
CA ASP A 277 30.35 -50.53 8.61
C ASP A 277 31.55 -51.27 9.19
N SER A 278 31.63 -51.31 10.51
CA SER A 278 32.41 -52.30 11.24
C SER A 278 31.50 -52.88 12.29
N VAL A 279 30.91 -54.01 11.90
CA VAL A 279 30.26 -54.97 12.77
C VAL A 279 31.24 -55.33 13.89
N ASN A 280 30.88 -55.01 15.13
CA ASN A 280 31.15 -55.85 16.30
C ASN A 280 30.20 -55.44 17.43
N ASN A 281 29.32 -56.37 17.77
CA ASN A 281 28.48 -56.33 18.96
C ASN A 281 29.35 -56.47 20.22
N GLU A 282 29.01 -55.73 21.28
CA GLU A 282 28.84 -56.27 22.63
C GLU A 282 28.13 -55.26 23.54
N GLU A 283 27.21 -55.77 24.36
CA GLU A 283 26.21 -55.06 25.17
C GLU A 283 26.80 -54.43 26.45
N ALA A 284 26.32 -53.24 26.85
CA ALA A 284 26.07 -52.87 28.26
C ALA A 284 25.43 -51.48 28.42
N GLY A 285 24.31 -51.43 29.15
CA GLY A 285 24.14 -50.53 30.31
C GLY A 285 23.81 -49.05 30.12
N GLU A 286 22.52 -48.74 30.33
CA GLU A 286 21.94 -47.59 31.06
C GLU A 286 22.45 -46.14 30.90
N SER A 287 21.48 -45.32 30.50
CA SER A 287 21.23 -43.93 30.91
C SER A 287 22.12 -42.83 30.31
N GLY A 288 21.46 -41.75 29.91
CA GLY A 288 22.06 -40.43 30.01
C GLY A 288 22.09 -39.65 28.72
N ILE A 289 21.06 -38.82 28.56
CA ILE A 289 21.08 -37.55 27.86
C ILE A 289 20.90 -37.70 26.34
N LEU A 290 19.64 -37.54 25.89
CA LEU A 290 19.36 -36.98 24.57
C LEU A 290 20.28 -35.76 24.40
N PRO A 291 21.07 -35.66 23.32
CA PRO A 291 21.99 -34.54 23.17
C PRO A 291 21.17 -33.25 23.31
N ILE A 292 21.48 -32.48 24.36
CA ILE A 292 20.91 -31.15 24.51
C ILE A 292 21.46 -30.38 23.32
N VAL A 293 20.64 -30.18 22.29
CA VAL A 293 20.96 -29.37 21.13
C VAL A 293 21.15 -27.94 21.63
N ARG A 294 22.39 -27.57 21.97
CA ARG A 294 22.74 -26.26 22.55
C ARG A 294 22.84 -25.17 21.49
N ASP A 295 23.09 -25.53 20.23
CA ASP A 295 23.17 -24.60 19.11
C ASP A 295 21.97 -24.77 18.19
N ILE A 296 20.90 -24.05 18.50
CA ILE A 296 19.72 -23.95 17.65
C ILE A 296 19.85 -22.67 16.83
N SER A 297 20.81 -22.64 15.90
CA SER A 297 20.84 -21.62 14.84
C SER A 297 19.77 -21.95 13.81
N SER A 298 19.04 -20.93 13.38
CA SER A 298 18.11 -21.04 12.26
C SER A 298 18.49 -20.02 11.20
N LYS A 299 18.22 -20.35 9.95
CA LYS A 299 18.24 -19.41 8.84
C LYS A 299 16.92 -18.64 8.84
N PHE A 300 17.02 -17.33 8.98
CA PHE A 300 15.91 -16.40 8.84
C PHE A 300 16.00 -15.73 7.48
N THR A 301 14.89 -15.70 6.76
CA THR A 301 14.74 -14.91 5.52
C THR A 301 13.56 -13.97 5.71
N LEU A 302 13.82 -12.67 5.62
CA LEU A 302 12.84 -11.61 5.83
C LEU A 302 12.66 -10.81 4.56
N GLU A 303 11.41 -10.52 4.21
CA GLU A 303 11.05 -9.55 3.17
C GLU A 303 10.58 -8.26 3.86
N ILE A 304 11.31 -7.18 3.62
CA ILE A 304 11.12 -5.88 4.27
C ILE A 304 10.75 -4.87 3.20
N GLU A 305 9.67 -4.15 3.42
CA GLU A 305 9.23 -3.05 2.58
C GLU A 305 9.52 -1.72 3.27
N TYR A 306 10.28 -0.85 2.59
CA TYR A 306 10.57 0.51 3.02
C TYR A 306 9.64 1.49 2.32
N VAL A 307 8.78 2.18 3.08
CA VAL A 307 7.79 3.11 2.52
C VAL A 307 8.34 4.54 2.48
N TYR A 308 8.32 5.17 1.31
CA TYR A 308 8.85 6.54 1.17
C TYR A 308 7.84 7.58 0.71
N LYS A 309 6.68 7.16 0.19
CA LYS A 309 5.65 8.09 -0.28
C LYS A 309 4.27 7.47 -0.11
N SER A 310 3.29 8.29 0.25
CA SER A 310 1.87 7.96 0.20
C SER A 310 1.14 9.06 -0.57
N GLU A 311 0.13 8.68 -1.37
CA GLU A 311 -0.84 9.65 -1.90
C GLU A 311 -1.73 10.11 -0.74
N SER A 312 -1.36 11.26 -0.17
CA SER A 312 -1.86 11.74 1.12
C SER A 312 -3.20 12.47 1.05
N SER A 313 -3.88 12.58 -0.09
CA SER A 313 -5.18 13.27 -0.13
C SER A 313 -6.24 12.58 -0.97
N LEU A 314 -7.39 12.35 -0.33
CA LEU A 314 -8.65 11.99 -0.98
C LEU A 314 -9.02 13.06 -2.02
N HIS A 315 -8.73 14.33 -1.73
CA HIS A 315 -8.88 15.48 -2.62
C HIS A 315 -8.20 15.27 -3.97
N ASN A 316 -6.92 14.88 -4.00
CA ASN A 316 -6.16 14.63 -5.24
C ASN A 316 -6.70 13.46 -6.04
N ARG A 317 -7.47 12.57 -5.41
CA ARG A 317 -8.02 11.38 -6.05
C ARG A 317 -9.43 11.65 -6.58
N VAL A 318 -10.25 12.35 -5.80
CA VAL A 318 -11.56 12.84 -6.23
C VAL A 318 -11.40 13.81 -7.40
N SER A 319 -10.45 14.75 -7.34
CA SER A 319 -10.19 15.68 -8.45
C SER A 319 -9.69 14.99 -9.73
N LYS A 320 -9.01 13.84 -9.64
CA LYS A 320 -8.60 13.03 -10.79
C LYS A 320 -9.73 12.17 -11.38
N ILE A 321 -10.72 11.79 -10.58
CA ILE A 321 -11.84 10.92 -10.98
C ILE A 321 -13.02 11.74 -11.52
N LEU A 322 -13.12 13.01 -11.10
CA LEU A 322 -14.18 13.90 -11.54
C LEU A 322 -14.09 14.14 -13.06
N PRO A 323 -15.18 13.88 -13.82
CA PRO A 323 -15.19 14.09 -15.26
C PRO A 323 -15.00 15.57 -15.59
N VAL A 324 -14.28 15.81 -16.69
CA VAL A 324 -14.10 17.14 -17.30
C VAL A 324 -15.48 17.75 -17.56
N GLY A 325 -15.86 18.79 -16.80
CA GLY A 325 -17.19 19.42 -16.84
C GLY A 325 -17.96 19.42 -15.53
N SER A 326 -17.45 18.77 -14.47
CA SER A 326 -17.96 18.96 -13.11
C SER A 326 -17.60 20.34 -12.57
N ASP A 327 -18.50 20.93 -11.77
CA ASP A 327 -18.35 22.26 -11.16
C ASP A 327 -17.28 22.19 -10.05
N THR A 328 -16.02 22.24 -10.47
CA THR A 328 -14.84 22.08 -9.61
C THR A 328 -14.80 23.13 -8.51
N GLU A 329 -15.40 24.31 -8.71
CA GLU A 329 -15.50 25.36 -7.70
C GLU A 329 -16.41 24.95 -6.54
N LYS A 330 -17.58 24.33 -6.78
CA LYS A 330 -18.45 23.83 -5.71
C LYS A 330 -17.84 22.67 -4.96
N VAL A 331 -17.15 21.77 -5.66
CA VAL A 331 -16.41 20.67 -5.01
C VAL A 331 -15.28 21.23 -4.15
N GLU A 332 -14.54 22.22 -4.64
CA GLU A 332 -13.53 22.92 -3.85
C GLU A 332 -14.13 23.66 -2.66
N GLU A 333 -15.27 24.32 -2.82
CA GLU A 333 -15.95 25.06 -1.75
C GLU A 333 -16.41 24.12 -0.64
N ILE A 334 -17.04 22.99 -1.00
CA ILE A 334 -17.42 21.94 -0.05
C ILE A 334 -16.17 21.40 0.64
N LEU A 335 -15.12 21.04 -0.10
CA LEU A 335 -13.89 20.49 0.50
C LEU A 335 -13.11 21.51 1.36
N LYS A 336 -13.21 22.81 1.05
CA LYS A 336 -12.60 23.92 1.85
C LYS A 336 -13.32 24.17 3.17
N GLN A 337 -14.61 23.86 3.28
CA GLN A 337 -15.34 23.97 4.55
C GLN A 337 -14.90 22.93 5.59
N PHE A 338 -14.09 21.94 5.21
CA PHE A 338 -13.67 20.83 6.07
C PHE A 338 -12.14 20.71 6.26
N ASN A 339 -11.36 21.63 5.70
CA ASN A 339 -9.96 21.87 6.08
C ASN A 339 -9.89 22.98 7.12
#